data_AF-A0A238VSH1-F1
#
_entry.id   AF-A0A238VSH1-F1
#
_cell.length_a   1.000
_cell.length_b   1.000
_cell.length_c   1.000
_cell.angle_alpha   90.00
_cell.angle_beta   90.00
_cell.angle_gamma   90.00
#
_symmetry.space_group_name_H-M   'P 1'
#
loop_
_entity.id
_entity.type
_entity.pdbx_description
1 polymer ?
#
loop_
_entity_poly.entity_id
_entity_poly.type
_entity_poly.pdbx_seq_one_letter_code
_entity_poly.pdbx_strand_id
1 'polypeptide(L)'
;MKKILPLSTFLLLSLIFIACSDYEESIVNTGISEKKVTIVDTTAYSIQGFNSSISLGLLSNNTFYYRTSFFSCFGSGDIKHISGDYIKENTKIILQPTQVKTTSFEDFYILEEDEEDYYENSPRIKTYPYSEEEFKIKNEYYIVTINNKSYALSEEKKDNFFSEKSPYNDFERLASLLKKEDEVLGSILSRQTNDTTLFTIKQIPTKWRFLFK
;
A
#
# COMPACT_ATOMS: atom_id res chain seq x y z
N MET A 1 -5.53 -24.64 56.34
CA MET A 1 -5.49 -23.19 56.67
C MET A 1 -5.62 -22.40 55.37
N LYS A 2 -6.73 -21.68 55.18
CA LYS A 2 -6.96 -20.84 53.99
C LYS A 2 -6.15 -19.55 54.13
N LYS A 3 -5.22 -19.29 53.20
CA LYS A 3 -4.54 -18.00 53.12
C LYS A 3 -5.46 -17.01 52.41
N ILE A 4 -5.97 -16.05 53.18
CA ILE A 4 -6.73 -14.90 52.68
C ILE A 4 -5.70 -13.97 52.04
N LEU A 5 -5.81 -13.72 50.74
CA LEU A 5 -4.99 -12.70 50.09
C LEU A 5 -5.36 -11.31 50.63
N PRO A 6 -4.37 -10.42 50.84
CA PRO A 6 -4.62 -9.09 51.36
C PRO A 6 -5.48 -8.27 50.39
N LEU A 7 -6.48 -7.57 50.94
CA LEU A 7 -7.46 -6.76 50.22
C LEU A 7 -6.83 -5.64 49.36
N SER A 8 -5.55 -5.32 49.59
CA SER A 8 -4.82 -4.27 48.89
C SER A 8 -4.42 -4.65 47.46
N THR A 9 -4.32 -5.94 47.12
CA THR A 9 -3.94 -6.37 45.76
C THR A 9 -5.12 -6.34 44.77
N PHE A 10 -6.35 -6.30 45.26
CA PHE A 10 -7.55 -6.23 44.42
C PHE A 10 -7.87 -4.79 43.97
N LEU A 11 -7.48 -3.79 44.78
CA LEU A 11 -7.75 -2.37 44.50
C LEU A 11 -6.85 -1.79 43.39
N LEU A 12 -5.67 -2.37 43.16
CA LEU A 12 -4.75 -1.92 42.11
C LEU A 12 -5.16 -2.43 40.71
N LEU A 13 -5.88 -3.55 40.64
CA LEU A 13 -6.36 -4.11 39.36
C LEU A 13 -7.64 -3.44 38.85
N SER A 14 -8.44 -2.81 39.71
CA SER A 14 -9.68 -2.13 39.30
C SER A 14 -9.47 -0.71 38.75
N LEU A 15 -8.28 -0.12 38.95
CA LEU A 15 -7.95 1.22 38.43
C LEU A 15 -7.50 1.23 36.96
N ILE A 16 -7.20 0.07 36.36
CA ILE A 16 -6.78 -0.02 34.96
C ILE A 16 -7.98 -0.02 34.00
N PHE A 17 -9.20 -0.32 34.48
CA PHE A 17 -10.40 -0.44 33.65
C PHE A 17 -11.25 0.84 33.53
N ILE A 18 -10.84 1.98 34.13
CA ILE A 18 -11.62 3.24 34.13
C ILE A 18 -10.96 4.35 33.27
N ALA A 19 -9.78 4.13 32.69
CA ALA A 19 -9.11 5.11 31.83
C ALA A 19 -9.55 5.09 30.35
N CYS A 20 -10.82 4.81 30.08
CA CYS A 20 -11.48 5.08 28.80
C CYS A 20 -12.87 5.65 29.10
N SER A 21 -12.90 6.82 29.72
CA SER A 21 -14.08 7.69 29.73
C SER A 21 -13.94 8.67 28.58
N ASP A 22 -14.93 8.65 27.69
CA ASP A 22 -15.19 9.52 26.55
C ASP A 22 -14.49 10.90 26.60
N TYR A 23 -13.52 11.09 25.69
CA TYR A 23 -13.02 12.42 25.35
C TYR A 23 -13.99 13.04 24.34
N GLU A 24 -15.07 13.65 24.82
CA GLU A 24 -15.79 14.66 24.03
C GLU A 24 -14.94 15.92 23.98
N GLU A 25 -14.31 16.16 22.84
CA GLU A 25 -13.55 17.37 22.58
C GLU A 25 -14.50 18.57 22.45
N SER A 26 -14.56 19.40 23.49
CA SER A 26 -15.20 20.72 23.42
C SER A 26 -14.40 21.60 22.46
N ILE A 27 -14.92 21.80 21.25
CA ILE A 27 -14.34 22.70 20.26
C ILE A 27 -14.35 24.13 20.83
N VAL A 28 -13.18 24.61 21.20
CA VAL A 28 -12.93 26.02 21.53
C VAL A 28 -13.06 26.82 20.24
N ASN A 29 -14.06 27.71 20.27
CA ASN A 29 -14.40 28.66 19.23
C ASN A 29 -13.24 29.68 19.04
N THR A 30 -12.23 29.30 18.28
CA THR A 30 -11.22 30.22 17.74
C THR A 30 -11.50 30.39 16.26
N GLY A 31 -11.70 31.64 15.83
CA GLY A 31 -12.06 32.02 14.47
C GLY A 31 -10.97 31.73 13.44
N ILE A 32 -10.76 30.44 13.16
CA ILE A 32 -9.95 29.95 12.06
C ILE A 32 -10.91 29.75 10.90
N SER A 33 -10.73 30.55 9.85
CA SER A 33 -11.34 30.38 8.52
C SER A 33 -11.62 28.90 8.26
N GLU A 34 -12.91 28.54 8.09
CA GLU A 34 -13.35 27.19 7.73
C GLU A 34 -12.70 26.79 6.41
N LYS A 35 -11.47 26.28 6.47
CA LYS A 35 -10.84 25.57 5.37
C LYS A 35 -11.64 24.28 5.28
N LYS A 36 -12.68 24.30 4.44
CA LYS A 36 -13.51 23.16 4.10
C LYS A 36 -12.60 21.96 3.88
N VAL A 37 -12.55 21.05 4.85
CA VAL A 37 -11.74 19.85 4.78
C VAL A 37 -12.39 18.98 3.72
N THR A 38 -11.83 18.96 2.53
CA THR A 38 -12.27 18.04 1.48
C THR A 38 -11.83 16.63 1.90
N ILE A 39 -12.80 15.80 2.28
CA ILE A 39 -12.55 14.38 2.51
C ILE A 39 -12.27 13.74 1.14
N VAL A 40 -11.10 13.13 0.99
CA VAL A 40 -10.69 12.45 -0.23
C VAL A 40 -10.65 10.96 0.07
N ASP A 41 -11.64 10.23 -0.44
CA ASP A 41 -11.69 8.78 -0.32
C ASP A 41 -10.58 8.14 -1.14
N THR A 42 -10.00 7.06 -0.63
CA THR A 42 -8.91 6.34 -1.31
C THR A 42 -9.31 4.89 -1.57
N THR A 43 -9.23 4.48 -2.83
CA THR A 43 -9.22 3.06 -3.20
C THR A 43 -7.78 2.58 -3.30
N ALA A 44 -7.34 1.76 -2.35
CA ALA A 44 -5.98 1.24 -2.30
C ALA A 44 -5.90 -0.24 -2.70
N TYR A 45 -5.00 -0.58 -3.61
CA TYR A 45 -4.58 -1.94 -3.95
C TYR A 45 -3.16 -2.14 -3.42
N SER A 46 -2.85 -3.32 -2.89
CA SER A 46 -1.51 -3.56 -2.37
C SER A 46 -1.00 -4.98 -2.63
N ILE A 47 0.33 -5.09 -2.51
CA ILE A 47 1.07 -6.33 -2.39
C ILE A 47 1.99 -6.17 -1.18
N GLN A 48 2.02 -7.17 -0.32
CA GLN A 48 2.92 -7.22 0.83
C GLN A 48 3.87 -8.41 0.68
N GLY A 49 5.17 -8.14 0.71
CA GLY A 49 6.22 -9.12 0.89
C GLY A 49 6.77 -9.08 2.32
N PHE A 50 7.83 -9.84 2.57
CA PHE A 50 8.47 -9.90 3.89
C PHE A 50 9.09 -8.56 4.30
N ASN A 51 9.90 -7.99 3.42
CA ASN A 51 10.63 -6.74 3.63
C ASN A 51 10.35 -5.70 2.51
N SER A 52 9.32 -5.96 1.72
CA SER A 52 8.93 -5.12 0.59
C SER A 52 7.42 -4.93 0.54
N SER A 53 6.98 -3.81 0.01
CA SER A 53 5.55 -3.56 -0.22
C SER A 53 5.34 -2.72 -1.47
N ILE A 54 4.19 -2.88 -2.08
CA ILE A 54 3.72 -2.05 -3.19
C ILE A 54 2.28 -1.64 -2.89
N SER A 55 1.94 -0.40 -3.16
CA SER A 55 0.58 0.09 -3.02
C SER A 55 0.23 1.07 -4.13
N LEU A 56 -0.92 0.87 -4.77
CA LEU A 56 -1.53 1.82 -5.69
C LEU A 56 -2.78 2.38 -5.01
N GLY A 57 -2.75 3.66 -4.67
CA GLY A 57 -3.91 4.40 -4.18
C GLY A 57 -4.52 5.26 -5.27
N LEU A 58 -5.81 5.12 -5.50
CA LEU A 58 -6.62 5.94 -6.39
C LEU A 58 -7.52 6.83 -5.54
N LEU A 59 -7.29 8.14 -5.57
CA LEU A 59 -7.98 9.12 -4.75
C LEU A 59 -9.23 9.65 -5.47
N SER A 60 -10.28 9.98 -4.72
CA SER A 60 -11.56 10.44 -5.27
C SER A 60 -11.49 11.76 -6.03
N ASN A 61 -10.37 12.49 -5.91
CA ASN A 61 -10.06 13.71 -6.67
C ASN A 61 -9.27 13.43 -7.97
N ASN A 62 -9.29 12.20 -8.47
CA ASN A 62 -8.62 11.78 -9.71
C ASN A 62 -7.09 11.81 -9.67
N THR A 63 -6.47 11.89 -8.49
CA THR A 63 -5.03 11.70 -8.35
C THR A 63 -4.70 10.29 -7.87
N PHE A 64 -3.48 9.85 -8.10
CA PHE A 64 -3.00 8.57 -7.58
C PHE A 64 -1.68 8.72 -6.85
N TYR A 65 -1.39 7.74 -6.01
CA TYR A 65 -0.02 7.45 -5.58
C TYR A 65 0.30 5.98 -5.84
N TYR A 66 1.53 5.73 -6.26
CA TYR A 66 2.14 4.42 -6.37
C TYR A 66 3.33 4.39 -5.44
N ARG A 67 3.22 3.64 -4.34
CA ARG A 67 4.25 3.52 -3.31
C ARG A 67 4.94 2.18 -3.46
N THR A 68 6.27 2.18 -3.52
CA THR A 68 7.07 0.98 -3.27
C THR A 68 7.92 1.19 -2.02
N SER A 69 8.15 0.12 -1.28
CA SER A 69 9.15 0.12 -0.22
C SER A 69 9.95 -1.16 -0.25
N PHE A 70 11.24 -1.06 0.04
CA PHE A 70 12.14 -2.18 0.24
C PHE A 70 13.07 -1.85 1.40
N PHE A 71 13.16 -2.73 2.38
CA PHE A 71 14.04 -2.59 3.54
C PHE A 71 14.95 -3.81 3.63
N SER A 72 16.22 -3.59 3.97
CA SER A 72 17.12 -4.68 4.32
C SER A 72 16.80 -5.18 5.74
N CYS A 73 17.33 -6.34 6.10
CA CYS A 73 17.25 -6.85 7.48
C CYS A 73 18.10 -6.02 8.47
N PHE A 74 18.93 -5.09 7.99
CA PHE A 74 19.86 -4.27 8.79
C PHE A 74 19.36 -2.83 9.01
N GLY A 75 18.17 -2.50 8.53
CA GLY A 75 17.51 -1.22 8.80
C GLY A 75 17.65 -0.19 7.69
N SER A 76 18.58 -0.36 6.73
CA SER A 76 18.56 0.42 5.49
C SER A 76 17.34 0.12 4.62
N GLY A 77 16.96 1.08 3.79
CA GLY A 77 15.89 0.86 2.82
C GLY A 77 15.49 2.10 2.05
N ASP A 78 14.60 1.89 1.09
CA ASP A 78 14.07 2.94 0.24
C ASP A 78 12.55 2.88 0.21
N ILE A 79 11.93 4.06 0.30
CA ILE A 79 10.53 4.28 -0.05
C ILE A 79 10.51 5.16 -1.29
N LYS A 80 9.75 4.74 -2.30
CA LYS A 80 9.47 5.54 -3.50
C LYS A 80 7.97 5.79 -3.59
N HIS A 81 7.61 7.04 -3.81
CA HIS A 81 6.25 7.47 -4.12
C HIS A 81 6.24 8.09 -5.51
N ILE A 82 5.47 7.52 -6.43
CA ILE A 82 5.17 8.11 -7.72
C ILE A 82 3.73 8.64 -7.64
N SER A 83 3.48 9.84 -8.12
CA SER A 83 2.16 10.46 -8.07
C SER A 83 1.85 11.22 -9.34
N GLY A 84 0.57 11.45 -9.56
CA GLY A 84 0.04 12.17 -10.71
C GLY A 84 -1.47 12.02 -10.78
N ASP A 85 -2.00 12.20 -11.98
CA ASP A 85 -3.43 12.07 -12.24
C ASP A 85 -3.76 10.68 -12.77
N TYR A 86 -5.02 10.26 -12.67
CA TYR A 86 -5.50 9.07 -13.36
C TYR A 86 -6.84 9.30 -14.03
N ILE A 87 -7.03 8.58 -15.14
CA ILE A 87 -8.28 8.54 -15.89
C ILE A 87 -8.93 7.18 -15.66
N LYS A 88 -10.25 7.18 -15.45
CA LYS A 88 -11.05 5.96 -15.35
C LYS A 88 -12.02 5.87 -16.52
N GLU A 89 -11.85 4.85 -17.34
CA GLU A 89 -12.71 4.53 -18.48
C GLU A 89 -13.34 3.16 -18.25
N ASN A 90 -14.60 3.12 -17.80
CA ASN A 90 -15.28 1.91 -17.39
C ASN A 90 -14.48 1.14 -16.30
N THR A 91 -13.93 -0.02 -16.64
CA THR A 91 -13.09 -0.85 -15.76
C THR A 91 -11.60 -0.60 -15.93
N LYS A 92 -11.19 0.24 -16.90
CA LYS A 92 -9.79 0.58 -17.15
C LYS A 92 -9.39 1.82 -16.36
N ILE A 93 -8.21 1.76 -15.75
CA ILE A 93 -7.51 2.87 -15.09
C ILE A 93 -6.23 3.14 -15.88
N ILE A 94 -5.98 4.41 -16.19
CA ILE A 94 -4.78 4.88 -16.87
C ILE A 94 -4.10 5.91 -15.97
N LEU A 95 -2.87 5.62 -15.53
CA LEU A 95 -2.06 6.47 -14.68
C LEU A 95 -1.24 7.45 -15.53
N GLN A 96 -1.19 8.71 -15.09
CA GLN A 96 -0.42 9.79 -15.69
C GLN A 96 0.56 10.33 -14.65
N PRO A 97 1.67 9.62 -14.40
CA PRO A 97 2.66 10.03 -13.41
C PRO A 97 3.34 11.35 -13.79
N THR A 98 3.51 12.23 -12.81
CA THR A 98 4.12 13.55 -12.99
C THR A 98 5.29 13.79 -12.05
N GLN A 99 5.27 13.18 -10.86
CA GLN A 99 6.27 13.40 -9.81
C GLN A 99 6.68 12.09 -9.15
N VAL A 100 7.93 12.06 -8.71
CA VAL A 100 8.46 11.00 -7.86
C VAL A 100 9.13 11.61 -6.63
N LYS A 101 8.90 11.00 -5.47
CA LYS A 101 9.55 11.28 -4.20
C LYS A 101 10.23 10.02 -3.69
N THR A 102 11.53 10.07 -3.45
CA THR A 102 12.27 9.00 -2.76
C THR A 102 12.61 9.40 -1.35
N THR A 103 12.61 8.43 -0.46
CA THR A 103 13.05 8.54 0.93
C THR A 103 13.96 7.36 1.22
N SER A 104 15.23 7.64 1.44
CA SER A 104 16.27 6.63 1.68
C SER A 104 16.70 6.66 3.14
N PHE A 105 16.86 5.47 3.71
CA PHE A 105 17.31 5.22 5.07
C PHE A 105 18.65 4.50 4.97
N GLU A 106 19.70 5.07 5.54
CA GLU A 106 21.03 4.46 5.55
C GLU A 106 21.16 3.50 6.74
N ASP A 107 22.05 2.51 6.62
CA ASP A 107 22.26 1.50 7.67
C ASP A 107 22.76 2.13 8.98
N PHE A 108 22.36 1.52 10.09
CA PHE A 108 23.03 1.73 11.37
C PHE A 108 24.41 1.08 11.34
N TYR A 109 25.40 1.75 10.76
CA TYR A 109 26.78 1.42 11.11
C TYR A 109 27.01 1.96 12.52
N ILE A 110 27.08 1.05 13.49
CA ILE A 110 27.83 1.31 14.72
C ILE A 110 29.26 1.49 14.23
N LEU A 111 29.70 2.73 14.00
CA LEU A 111 31.13 2.99 13.95
C LEU A 111 31.64 2.65 15.35
N GLU A 112 32.57 1.70 15.39
CA GLU A 112 33.23 1.30 16.62
C GLU A 112 33.75 2.54 17.34
N GLU A 113 33.48 2.54 18.64
CA GLU A 113 34.03 3.37 19.71
C GLU A 113 35.14 4.31 19.26
N ASP A 114 34.79 5.57 19.03
CA ASP A 114 35.57 6.77 19.35
C ASP A 114 35.13 7.91 18.42
N GLU A 115 34.03 8.58 18.79
CA GLU A 115 33.83 10.03 18.64
C GLU A 115 32.36 10.35 18.92
N GLU A 116 32.12 11.34 19.79
CA GLU A 116 30.81 11.90 20.14
C GLU A 116 30.19 12.66 18.95
N ASP A 117 30.01 12.00 17.81
CA ASP A 117 29.31 12.59 16.68
C ASP A 117 27.89 12.06 16.62
N TYR A 118 26.98 12.96 16.99
CA TYR A 118 25.53 12.83 16.84
C TYR A 118 25.22 12.46 15.38
N TYR A 119 25.01 11.18 15.08
CA TYR A 119 24.54 10.78 13.75
C TYR A 119 23.16 11.39 13.51
N GLU A 120 23.11 12.38 12.62
CA GLU A 120 21.87 12.89 12.06
C GLU A 120 21.28 11.82 11.12
N ASN A 121 20.70 10.78 11.72
CA ASN A 121 19.99 9.66 11.08
C ASN A 121 18.65 10.10 10.46
N SER A 122 18.63 11.26 9.83
CA SER A 122 17.44 11.81 9.17
C SER A 122 17.28 11.18 7.78
N PRO A 123 16.07 10.71 7.41
CA PRO A 123 15.83 10.14 6.10
C PRO A 123 16.19 11.13 4.98
N ARG A 124 16.90 10.67 3.94
CA ARG A 124 17.24 11.50 2.79
C ARG A 124 16.06 11.54 1.83
N ILE A 125 15.45 12.72 1.67
CA ILE A 125 14.29 12.91 0.81
C ILE A 125 14.71 13.64 -0.47
N LYS A 126 14.35 13.08 -1.63
CA LYS A 126 14.50 13.74 -2.94
C LYS A 126 13.18 13.72 -3.68
N THR A 127 12.89 14.80 -4.40
CA THR A 127 11.72 14.91 -5.27
C THR A 127 12.17 15.36 -6.65
N TYR A 128 11.64 14.73 -7.68
CA TYR A 128 11.99 15.04 -9.06
C TYR A 128 10.79 14.75 -10.00
N PRO A 129 10.78 15.34 -11.20
CA PRO A 129 9.80 15.01 -12.23
C PRO A 129 9.85 13.51 -12.57
N TYR A 130 8.70 12.93 -12.92
CA TYR A 130 8.67 11.55 -13.37
C TYR A 130 9.36 11.38 -14.73
N SER A 131 10.16 10.31 -14.84
CA SER A 131 10.79 9.83 -16.06
C SER A 131 10.51 8.34 -16.22
N GLU A 132 9.93 7.94 -17.34
CA GLU A 132 9.60 6.52 -17.60
C GLU A 132 10.86 5.64 -17.73
N GLU A 133 11.97 6.21 -18.20
CA GLU A 133 13.24 5.49 -18.33
C GLU A 133 13.80 5.06 -16.96
N GLU A 134 13.66 5.94 -15.96
CA GLU A 134 14.16 5.73 -14.60
C GLU A 134 13.15 5.02 -13.69
N PHE A 135 11.85 5.29 -13.88
CA PHE A 135 10.79 4.82 -12.99
C PHE A 135 9.79 3.96 -13.73
N LYS A 136 10.11 2.68 -13.87
CA LYS A 136 9.30 1.71 -14.60
C LYS A 136 8.15 1.19 -13.75
N ILE A 137 7.02 1.88 -13.78
CA ILE A 137 5.73 1.36 -13.30
C ILE A 137 4.86 0.86 -14.45
N LYS A 138 3.81 0.13 -14.11
CA LYS A 138 2.70 -0.17 -15.02
C LYS A 138 1.73 1.00 -14.97
N ASN A 139 1.28 1.48 -16.13
CA ASN A 139 0.43 2.66 -16.23
C ASN A 139 -1.02 2.30 -16.53
N GLU A 140 -1.27 1.11 -17.07
CA GLU A 140 -2.63 0.67 -17.40
C GLU A 140 -3.06 -0.53 -16.58
N TYR A 141 -4.24 -0.42 -15.97
CA TYR A 141 -4.84 -1.48 -15.17
C TYR A 141 -6.30 -1.69 -15.55
N TYR A 142 -6.73 -2.95 -15.54
CA TYR A 142 -8.13 -3.35 -15.59
C TYR A 142 -8.56 -3.82 -14.20
N ILE A 143 -9.66 -3.26 -13.70
CA ILE A 143 -10.22 -3.64 -12.42
C ILE A 143 -11.16 -4.84 -12.59
N VAL A 144 -10.84 -5.91 -11.90
CA VAL A 144 -11.60 -7.17 -11.93
C VAL A 144 -11.93 -7.59 -10.50
N THR A 145 -13.19 -7.94 -10.24
CA THR A 145 -13.63 -8.41 -8.92
C THR A 145 -13.99 -9.89 -8.99
N ILE A 146 -13.38 -10.67 -8.08
CA ILE A 146 -13.63 -12.10 -7.90
C ILE A 146 -13.74 -12.38 -6.40
N ASN A 147 -14.87 -12.94 -5.96
CA ASN A 147 -15.08 -13.43 -4.58
C ASN A 147 -14.58 -12.46 -3.49
N ASN A 148 -15.22 -11.28 -3.38
CA ASN A 148 -14.90 -10.22 -2.41
C ASN A 148 -13.47 -9.64 -2.53
N LYS A 149 -12.75 -9.96 -3.60
CA LYS A 149 -11.41 -9.42 -3.87
C LYS A 149 -11.41 -8.68 -5.20
N SER A 150 -10.93 -7.45 -5.19
CA SER A 150 -10.72 -6.65 -6.40
C SER A 150 -9.24 -6.65 -6.75
N TYR A 151 -8.94 -6.84 -8.03
CA TYR A 151 -7.60 -6.93 -8.59
C TYR A 151 -7.38 -5.82 -9.62
N ALA A 152 -6.20 -5.20 -9.59
CA ALA A 152 -5.74 -4.29 -10.62
C ALA A 152 -4.79 -5.06 -11.56
N LEU A 153 -5.28 -5.44 -12.74
CA LEU A 153 -4.56 -6.29 -13.68
C LEU A 153 -3.97 -5.49 -14.83
N SER A 154 -2.66 -5.56 -15.03
CA SER A 154 -2.01 -4.98 -16.19
C SER A 154 -1.67 -6.03 -17.26
N GLU A 155 -1.69 -5.58 -18.51
CA GLU A 155 -1.19 -6.35 -19.65
C GLU A 155 0.33 -6.25 -19.79
N GLU A 156 0.94 -5.28 -19.12
CA GLU A 156 2.37 -5.04 -19.17
C GLU A 156 3.14 -6.18 -18.50
N LYS A 157 4.09 -6.74 -19.23
CA LYS A 157 4.99 -7.81 -18.78
C LYS A 157 6.16 -7.25 -17.96
N LYS A 158 5.84 -6.50 -16.90
CA LYS A 158 6.77 -5.91 -15.94
C LYS A 158 6.57 -6.56 -14.57
N ASP A 159 7.65 -6.88 -13.88
CA ASP A 159 7.56 -7.30 -12.48
C ASP A 159 7.23 -6.10 -11.57
N ASN A 160 6.37 -6.33 -10.58
CA ASN A 160 5.92 -5.26 -9.69
C ASN A 160 7.03 -4.81 -8.73
N PHE A 161 7.91 -5.72 -8.27
CA PHE A 161 8.93 -5.44 -7.26
C PHE A 161 10.29 -5.06 -7.84
N PHE A 162 10.73 -5.79 -8.87
CA PHE A 162 12.10 -5.64 -9.37
C PHE A 162 12.17 -4.81 -10.66
N SER A 163 11.05 -4.32 -11.19
CA SER A 163 10.97 -3.58 -12.46
C SER A 163 11.62 -4.32 -13.65
N GLU A 164 11.89 -5.62 -13.51
CA GLU A 164 12.43 -6.49 -14.54
C GLU A 164 11.33 -7.00 -15.47
N LYS A 165 11.73 -7.47 -16.66
CA LYS A 165 10.81 -8.07 -17.61
C LYS A 165 10.26 -9.37 -17.01
N SER A 166 8.94 -9.46 -16.85
CA SER A 166 8.30 -10.69 -16.43
C SER A 166 7.91 -11.53 -17.65
N PRO A 167 7.99 -12.87 -17.61
CA PRO A 167 7.43 -13.71 -18.67
C PRO A 167 5.89 -13.64 -18.72
N TYR A 168 5.24 -13.26 -17.62
CA TYR A 168 3.79 -13.27 -17.46
C TYR A 168 3.22 -11.88 -17.13
N ASN A 169 2.07 -11.54 -17.69
CA ASN A 169 1.26 -10.39 -17.27
C ASN A 169 0.29 -10.76 -16.14
N ASP A 170 -0.44 -9.79 -15.60
CA ASP A 170 -1.28 -10.02 -14.42
C ASP A 170 -2.51 -10.89 -14.73
N PHE A 171 -2.96 -10.96 -15.98
CA PHE A 171 -4.05 -11.88 -16.38
C PHE A 171 -3.59 -13.34 -16.39
N GLU A 172 -2.40 -13.61 -16.95
CA GLU A 172 -1.77 -14.92 -16.94
C GLU A 172 -1.52 -15.38 -15.49
N ARG A 173 -1.01 -14.48 -14.63
CA ARG A 173 -0.81 -14.74 -13.20
C ARG A 173 -2.12 -15.03 -12.48
N LEU A 174 -3.16 -14.23 -12.68
CA LEU A 174 -4.46 -14.44 -12.02
C LEU A 174 -5.09 -15.76 -12.42
N ALA A 175 -5.04 -16.12 -13.71
CA ALA A 175 -5.60 -17.37 -14.19
C ALA A 175 -4.94 -18.60 -13.54
N SER A 176 -3.60 -18.59 -13.43
CA SER A 176 -2.86 -19.66 -12.75
C SER A 176 -3.19 -19.75 -11.26
N LEU A 177 -3.27 -18.61 -10.57
CA LEU A 177 -3.67 -18.56 -9.15
C LEU A 177 -5.06 -19.19 -8.91
N LEU A 178 -6.01 -18.93 -9.81
CA LEU A 178 -7.37 -19.49 -9.70
C LEU A 178 -7.42 -21.00 -9.97
N LYS A 179 -6.56 -21.50 -10.86
CA LYS A 179 -6.44 -22.95 -11.14
C LYS A 179 -5.66 -23.69 -10.06
N LYS A 180 -5.09 -22.98 -9.08
CA LYS A 180 -4.16 -23.51 -8.07
C LYS A 180 -2.98 -24.24 -8.70
N GLU A 181 -2.59 -23.84 -9.91
CA GLU A 181 -1.55 -24.52 -10.69
C GLU A 181 -0.13 -24.14 -10.27
N ASP A 182 0.05 -23.14 -9.40
CA ASP A 182 1.29 -22.89 -8.66
C ASP A 182 1.06 -21.79 -7.59
N GLU A 183 1.71 -21.90 -6.43
CA GLU A 183 1.76 -20.84 -5.41
C GLU A 183 2.69 -19.66 -5.81
N VAL A 184 3.35 -19.73 -6.98
CA VAL A 184 4.60 -18.99 -7.23
C VAL A 184 4.55 -18.05 -8.43
N LEU A 185 3.43 -17.88 -9.15
CA LEU A 185 3.35 -16.88 -10.25
C LEU A 185 3.16 -15.44 -9.76
N GLY A 186 3.95 -15.05 -8.76
CA GLY A 186 4.11 -13.70 -8.24
C GLY A 186 2.82 -13.02 -7.77
N SER A 187 2.99 -11.84 -7.17
CA SER A 187 1.89 -11.15 -6.52
C SER A 187 1.19 -10.15 -7.45
N ILE A 188 -0.12 -10.04 -7.29
CA ILE A 188 -0.99 -9.12 -8.04
C ILE A 188 -1.55 -8.07 -7.09
N LEU A 189 -1.56 -6.81 -7.53
CA LEU A 189 -2.18 -5.71 -6.80
C LEU A 189 -3.65 -6.02 -6.53
N SER A 190 -4.01 -6.12 -5.27
CA SER A 190 -5.36 -6.53 -4.88
C SER A 190 -5.83 -5.84 -3.61
N ARG A 191 -7.14 -5.84 -3.39
CA ARG A 191 -7.79 -5.34 -2.18
C ARG A 191 -8.98 -6.22 -1.82
N GLN A 192 -9.29 -6.27 -0.54
CA GLN A 192 -10.60 -6.75 -0.10
C GLN A 192 -11.68 -5.74 -0.49
N THR A 193 -12.86 -6.24 -0.81
CA THR A 193 -14.02 -5.44 -1.15
C THR A 193 -15.28 -6.12 -0.64
N ASN A 194 -16.23 -5.31 -0.17
CA ASN A 194 -17.57 -5.78 0.18
C ASN A 194 -18.48 -5.90 -1.06
N ASP A 195 -17.91 -5.68 -2.25
CA ASP A 195 -18.59 -5.89 -3.51
C ASP A 195 -18.84 -7.39 -3.72
N THR A 196 -20.09 -7.80 -3.49
CA THR A 196 -20.57 -9.18 -3.67
C THR A 196 -20.97 -9.48 -5.11
N THR A 197 -20.66 -8.59 -6.07
CA THR A 197 -20.96 -8.83 -7.48
C THR A 197 -20.29 -10.11 -7.93
N LEU A 198 -21.09 -11.03 -8.48
CA LEU A 198 -20.59 -12.28 -9.05
C LEU A 198 -19.58 -11.96 -10.16
N PHE A 199 -18.43 -12.64 -10.13
CA PHE A 199 -17.47 -12.56 -11.21
C PHE A 199 -18.15 -12.89 -12.54
N THR A 200 -17.94 -12.03 -13.53
CA THR A 200 -18.35 -12.32 -14.91
C THR A 200 -17.16 -12.19 -15.83
N ILE A 201 -17.01 -13.14 -16.75
CA ILE A 201 -15.93 -13.15 -17.75
C ILE A 201 -15.89 -11.87 -18.61
N LYS A 202 -17.00 -11.11 -18.63
CA LYS A 202 -17.11 -9.82 -19.31
C LYS A 202 -16.17 -8.76 -18.74
N GLN A 203 -15.80 -8.85 -17.45
CA GLN A 203 -14.84 -7.96 -16.80
C GLN A 203 -13.42 -8.12 -17.35
N ILE A 204 -13.10 -9.30 -17.91
CA ILE A 204 -11.81 -9.58 -18.54
C ILE A 204 -11.83 -9.07 -19.99
N PRO A 205 -10.78 -8.36 -20.45
CA PRO A 205 -10.64 -7.99 -21.87
C PRO A 205 -10.73 -9.21 -22.77
N THR A 206 -11.42 -9.08 -23.90
CA THR A 206 -11.76 -10.21 -24.79
C THR A 206 -10.57 -11.11 -25.13
N LYS A 207 -9.40 -10.50 -25.39
CA LYS A 207 -8.18 -11.23 -25.75
C LYS A 207 -7.63 -12.13 -24.63
N TRP A 208 -7.97 -11.91 -23.36
CA TRP A 208 -7.50 -12.71 -22.22
C TRP A 208 -8.54 -13.70 -21.69
N ARG A 209 -9.80 -13.62 -22.16
CA ARG A 209 -10.90 -14.46 -21.64
C ARG A 209 -10.64 -15.95 -21.77
N PHE A 210 -9.83 -16.39 -22.73
CA PHE A 210 -9.52 -17.80 -22.94
C PHE A 210 -8.75 -18.43 -21.76
N LEU A 211 -8.05 -17.64 -20.95
CA LEU A 211 -7.28 -18.13 -19.79
C LEU A 211 -8.18 -18.61 -18.64
N PHE A 212 -9.43 -18.13 -18.59
CA PHE A 212 -10.39 -18.31 -17.49
C PHE A 212 -11.57 -19.20 -17.88
N LYS A 213 -11.43 -19.99 -18.95
CA LYS A 213 -12.41 -20.99 -19.37
C LYS A 213 -12.10 -22.35 -18.76
#